data_AF-A0A964FPZ0-F1
#
_entry.id   AF-A0A964FPZ0-F1
#
_cell.length_a   1.000
_cell.length_b   1.000
_cell.length_c   1.000
_cell.angle_alpha   90.00
_cell.angle_beta   90.00
_cell.angle_gamma   90.00
#
_symmetry.space_group_name_H-M   'P 1'
#
loop_
_entity.id
_entity.type
_entity.pdbx_description
1 polymer ?
#
loop_
_entity_poly.entity_id
_entity_poly.type
_entity_poly.pdbx_seq_one_letter_code
_entity_poly.pdbx_strand_id
1 'polypeptide(L)'
;MKTYSKPISLILIGGFSDSENQILRETLKADEYVFAATTDLYTCLDIAECHHPKAVLLNFAAIEHNYLAIIQFLELLQIPTIILSDELAKNMIQYLSLAGIFATLKKTNNELELRHTVATAAYPNNADAINSHSQMRNFNLGKLETGKHTKLQDVVNKAIGTAVSQMSEMIDCEVEFEIPSSQALSPIFLQKNLIQSLGKNLIAVAQLDFNGNLSGSAQMLFSCEAADALVLALNGGGDVASEEFKQDKADIMGEIGNLAISGIVGTFSNTLKYNLGYVVPHYIEGSAEEIFSAMNFNMRSTILLFMSHFKIIDIGVEGDLILFFQARLLLDLLFRV
;
A
#
# COMPACT_ATOMS: atom_id res chain seq x y z
N MET A 1 -14.03 -16.29 35.64
CA MET A 1 -13.25 -15.62 34.56
C MET A 1 -12.97 -16.65 33.48
N LYS A 2 -13.57 -16.53 32.29
CA LYS A 2 -13.18 -17.37 31.15
C LYS A 2 -11.77 -16.94 30.72
N THR A 3 -10.79 -17.81 30.91
CA THR A 3 -9.44 -17.67 30.37
C THR A 3 -9.52 -17.91 28.86
N TYR A 4 -9.48 -16.85 28.07
CA TYR A 4 -9.43 -16.95 26.61
C TYR A 4 -8.03 -17.45 26.22
N SER A 5 -7.93 -18.67 25.69
CA SER A 5 -6.65 -19.29 25.30
C SER A 5 -6.16 -18.88 23.92
N LYS A 6 -6.98 -18.13 23.15
CA LYS A 6 -6.66 -17.66 21.80
C LYS A 6 -7.05 -16.18 21.62
N PRO A 7 -6.27 -15.40 20.85
CA PRO A 7 -6.62 -14.03 20.52
C PRO A 7 -7.91 -14.01 19.68
N ILE A 8 -8.87 -13.24 20.14
CA ILE A 8 -10.14 -13.02 19.46
C ILE A 8 -9.86 -12.38 18.09
N SER A 9 -10.31 -13.02 17.01
CA SER A 9 -10.06 -12.58 15.64
C SER A 9 -11.26 -11.87 15.05
N LEU A 10 -11.04 -10.73 14.38
CA LEU A 10 -12.09 -9.97 13.72
C LEU A 10 -12.43 -10.61 12.37
N ILE A 11 -13.71 -10.94 12.17
CA ILE A 11 -14.28 -11.35 10.88
C ILE A 11 -15.25 -10.25 10.43
N LEU A 12 -15.08 -9.78 9.21
CA LEU A 12 -15.91 -8.72 8.66
C LEU A 12 -16.92 -9.28 7.66
N ILE A 13 -18.15 -8.79 7.71
CA ILE A 13 -19.24 -9.20 6.82
C ILE A 13 -19.79 -7.95 6.13
N GLY A 14 -19.82 -7.92 4.80
CA GLY A 14 -20.19 -6.73 4.03
C GLY A 14 -21.11 -7.00 2.85
N GLY A 15 -22.01 -6.06 2.57
CA GLY A 15 -22.86 -6.09 1.36
C GLY A 15 -24.05 -7.06 1.45
N PHE A 16 -24.41 -7.48 2.66
CA PHE A 16 -25.60 -8.28 2.92
C PHE A 16 -26.67 -7.41 3.61
N SER A 17 -27.93 -7.83 3.50
CA SER A 17 -29.01 -7.23 4.30
C SER A 17 -28.81 -7.48 5.81
N ASP A 18 -29.50 -6.71 6.66
CA ASP A 18 -29.41 -6.88 8.12
C ASP A 18 -29.82 -8.29 8.58
N SER A 19 -30.82 -8.90 7.93
CA SER A 19 -31.26 -10.27 8.22
C SER A 19 -30.21 -11.31 7.82
N GLU A 20 -29.62 -11.19 6.63
CA GLU A 20 -28.52 -12.06 6.18
C GLU A 20 -27.30 -11.92 7.10
N ASN A 21 -26.95 -10.69 7.50
CA ASN A 21 -25.86 -10.42 8.44
C ASN A 21 -26.09 -11.12 9.79
N GLN A 22 -27.31 -11.09 10.32
CA GLN A 22 -27.65 -11.79 11.56
C GLN A 22 -27.52 -13.30 11.41
N ILE A 23 -28.04 -13.88 10.33
CA ILE A 23 -27.93 -15.31 10.04
C ILE A 23 -26.46 -15.72 9.97
N LEU A 24 -25.63 -15.01 9.19
CA LEU A 24 -24.21 -15.32 9.04
C LEU A 24 -23.46 -15.27 10.38
N ARG A 25 -23.78 -14.28 11.24
CA ARG A 25 -23.20 -14.19 12.59
C ARG A 25 -23.60 -15.35 13.48
N GLU A 26 -24.85 -15.78 13.44
CA GLU A 26 -25.35 -16.94 14.19
C GLU A 26 -24.72 -18.24 13.69
N THR A 27 -24.65 -18.41 12.36
CA THR A 27 -24.01 -19.56 11.71
C THR A 27 -22.52 -19.63 11.98
N LEU A 28 -21.80 -18.51 12.08
CA LEU A 28 -20.35 -18.48 12.31
C LEU A 28 -19.97 -18.36 13.80
N LYS A 29 -20.94 -18.23 14.70
CA LYS A 29 -20.71 -17.96 16.12
C LYS A 29 -19.70 -18.94 16.72
N ALA A 30 -18.57 -18.39 17.15
CA ALA A 30 -17.50 -19.09 17.84
C ALA A 30 -16.88 -18.14 18.87
N ASP A 31 -16.47 -18.67 20.02
CA ASP A 31 -15.82 -17.90 21.10
C ASP A 31 -14.49 -17.24 20.66
N GLU A 32 -13.94 -17.66 19.51
CA GLU A 32 -12.67 -17.18 18.93
C GLU A 32 -12.85 -15.98 17.98
N TYR A 33 -14.09 -15.61 17.62
CA TYR A 33 -14.37 -14.56 16.64
C TYR A 33 -15.16 -13.38 17.22
N VAL A 34 -14.82 -12.18 16.75
CA VAL A 34 -15.67 -10.99 16.84
C VAL A 34 -16.11 -10.62 15.43
N PHE A 35 -17.39 -10.28 15.28
CA PHE A 35 -17.96 -9.93 13.99
C PHE A 35 -18.25 -8.43 13.90
N ALA A 36 -17.75 -7.80 12.84
CA ALA A 36 -18.28 -6.53 12.36
C ALA A 36 -19.13 -6.83 11.12
N ALA A 37 -20.29 -6.19 11.00
CA ALA A 37 -21.11 -6.33 9.80
C ALA A 37 -21.70 -4.98 9.38
N THR A 38 -21.76 -4.76 8.08
CA THR A 38 -22.26 -3.53 7.49
C THR A 38 -22.97 -3.83 6.18
N THR A 39 -24.07 -3.12 5.95
CA THR A 39 -24.81 -3.17 4.69
C THR A 39 -24.13 -2.32 3.61
N ASP A 40 -23.49 -1.22 4.03
CA ASP A 40 -22.75 -0.33 3.15
C ASP A 40 -21.34 -0.88 2.86
N LEU A 41 -21.03 -0.98 1.56
CA LEU A 41 -19.80 -1.56 1.06
C LEU A 41 -18.59 -0.65 1.28
N TYR A 42 -18.76 0.67 1.17
CA TYR A 42 -17.68 1.62 1.44
C TYR A 42 -17.24 1.50 2.90
N THR A 43 -18.19 1.53 3.83
CA THR A 43 -17.97 1.32 5.26
C THR A 43 -17.32 -0.03 5.55
N CYS A 44 -17.67 -1.08 4.79
CA CYS A 44 -17.02 -2.39 4.91
C CYS A 44 -15.53 -2.27 4.60
N LEU A 45 -15.19 -1.70 3.46
CA LEU A 45 -13.80 -1.63 3.02
C LEU A 45 -12.98 -0.67 3.87
N ASP A 46 -13.60 0.39 4.40
CA ASP A 46 -12.97 1.29 5.39
C ASP A 46 -12.63 0.56 6.69
N ILE A 47 -13.54 -0.26 7.21
CA ILE A 47 -13.28 -1.11 8.38
C ILE A 47 -12.17 -2.13 8.05
N ALA A 48 -12.17 -2.71 6.85
CA ALA A 48 -11.15 -3.66 6.43
C ALA A 48 -9.75 -3.03 6.43
N GLU A 49 -9.62 -1.81 5.92
CA GLU A 49 -8.39 -1.03 5.93
C GLU A 49 -7.90 -0.71 7.34
N CYS A 50 -8.80 -0.25 8.21
CA CYS A 50 -8.44 0.27 9.53
C CYS A 50 -8.16 -0.84 10.56
N HIS A 51 -8.78 -2.01 10.38
CA HIS A 51 -8.77 -3.07 11.39
C HIS A 51 -8.15 -4.38 10.94
N HIS A 52 -7.77 -4.52 9.66
CA HIS A 52 -7.18 -5.74 9.07
C HIS A 52 -7.83 -7.03 9.61
N PRO A 53 -9.14 -7.23 9.36
CA PRO A 53 -9.82 -8.45 9.77
C PRO A 53 -9.11 -9.68 9.22
N LYS A 54 -9.22 -10.79 9.94
CA LYS A 54 -8.62 -12.07 9.54
C LYS A 54 -9.28 -12.68 8.31
N ALA A 55 -10.53 -12.32 8.04
CA ALA A 55 -11.21 -12.61 6.78
C ALA A 55 -12.34 -11.60 6.56
N VAL A 56 -12.70 -11.39 5.29
CA VAL A 56 -13.86 -10.60 4.88
C VAL A 56 -14.80 -11.48 4.08
N LEU A 57 -16.08 -11.49 4.46
CA LEU A 57 -17.16 -12.12 3.71
C LEU A 57 -17.90 -11.03 2.95
N LEU A 58 -18.01 -11.17 1.63
CA LEU A 58 -18.74 -10.22 0.78
C LEU A 58 -19.82 -10.92 -0.03
N ASN A 59 -20.96 -10.26 -0.16
CA ASN A 59 -21.99 -10.65 -1.11
C ASN A 59 -21.56 -10.24 -2.53
N PHE A 60 -21.50 -11.19 -3.47
CA PHE A 60 -21.13 -10.88 -4.85
C PHE A 60 -22.04 -9.81 -5.47
N ALA A 61 -23.35 -9.88 -5.19
CA ALA A 61 -24.32 -8.92 -5.73
C ALA A 61 -24.02 -7.47 -5.31
N ALA A 62 -23.43 -7.26 -4.13
CA ALA A 62 -23.06 -5.91 -3.66
C ALA A 62 -21.83 -5.36 -4.39
N ILE A 63 -20.97 -6.22 -4.92
CA ILE A 63 -19.72 -5.84 -5.58
C ILE A 63 -19.75 -6.02 -7.10
N GLU A 64 -20.85 -6.52 -7.69
CA GLU A 64 -20.93 -6.95 -9.09
C GLU A 64 -20.47 -5.90 -10.10
N HIS A 65 -20.64 -4.62 -9.79
CA HIS A 65 -20.25 -3.52 -10.67
C HIS A 65 -18.75 -3.17 -10.59
N ASN A 66 -18.10 -3.44 -9.46
CA ASN A 66 -16.73 -3.00 -9.15
C ASN A 66 -15.84 -4.12 -8.57
N TYR A 67 -16.23 -5.40 -8.74
CA TYR A 67 -15.62 -6.53 -8.02
C TYR A 67 -14.12 -6.63 -8.26
N LEU A 68 -13.63 -6.46 -9.48
CA LEU A 68 -12.20 -6.58 -9.78
C LEU A 68 -11.36 -5.62 -8.92
N ALA A 69 -11.85 -4.41 -8.78
CA ALA A 69 -11.11 -3.33 -8.17
C ALA A 69 -11.18 -3.44 -6.61
N ILE A 70 -12.30 -3.93 -6.08
CA ILE A 70 -12.46 -4.29 -4.66
C ILE A 70 -11.58 -5.49 -4.28
N ILE A 71 -11.51 -6.50 -5.16
CA ILE A 71 -10.66 -7.68 -4.95
C ILE A 71 -9.20 -7.26 -4.91
N GLN A 72 -8.75 -6.44 -5.86
CA GLN A 72 -7.40 -5.90 -5.86
C GLN A 72 -7.08 -5.10 -4.59
N PHE A 73 -8.05 -4.33 -4.08
CA PHE A 73 -7.87 -3.62 -2.81
C PHE A 73 -7.67 -4.57 -1.63
N LEU A 74 -8.52 -5.59 -1.47
CA LEU A 74 -8.41 -6.55 -0.37
C LEU A 74 -7.19 -7.46 -0.49
N GLU A 75 -6.82 -7.84 -1.71
CA GLU A 75 -5.59 -8.58 -2.02
C GLU A 75 -4.35 -7.76 -1.65
N LEU A 76 -4.35 -6.47 -1.98
CA LEU A 76 -3.29 -5.54 -1.62
C LEU A 76 -3.16 -5.43 -0.09
N LEU A 77 -4.27 -5.39 0.65
CA LEU A 77 -4.28 -5.43 2.11
C LEU A 77 -3.90 -6.81 2.70
N GLN A 78 -3.69 -7.82 1.85
CA GLN A 78 -3.45 -9.23 2.22
C GLN A 78 -4.55 -9.83 3.09
N ILE A 79 -5.80 -9.42 2.86
CA ILE A 79 -6.96 -9.90 3.62
C ILE A 79 -7.66 -11.02 2.84
N PRO A 80 -7.74 -12.25 3.40
CA PRO A 80 -8.49 -13.35 2.80
C PRO A 80 -9.96 -12.96 2.56
N THR A 81 -10.38 -12.98 1.30
CA THR A 81 -11.73 -12.58 0.90
C THR A 81 -12.56 -13.80 0.48
N ILE A 82 -13.73 -13.96 1.10
CA ILE A 82 -14.68 -15.03 0.82
C ILE A 82 -15.91 -14.40 0.15
N ILE A 83 -16.22 -14.82 -1.06
CA ILE A 83 -17.38 -14.35 -1.81
C ILE A 83 -18.56 -15.30 -1.60
N LEU A 84 -19.70 -14.78 -1.16
CA LEU A 84 -20.96 -15.51 -1.13
C LEU A 84 -21.85 -15.04 -2.30
N SER A 85 -22.40 -16.00 -3.05
CA SER A 85 -23.34 -15.72 -4.13
C SER A 85 -24.42 -16.80 -4.21
N ASP A 86 -25.58 -16.48 -4.79
CA ASP A 86 -26.63 -17.47 -5.04
C ASP A 86 -26.27 -18.37 -6.23
N GLU A 87 -25.80 -17.76 -7.32
CA GLU A 87 -25.37 -18.47 -8.51
C GLU A 87 -24.24 -17.71 -9.23
N LEU A 88 -23.13 -18.42 -9.49
CA LEU A 88 -22.01 -17.92 -10.28
C LEU A 88 -21.65 -18.96 -11.33
N ALA A 89 -21.43 -18.50 -12.56
CA ALA A 89 -20.96 -19.37 -13.64
C ALA A 89 -19.54 -19.90 -13.34
N LYS A 90 -19.23 -21.12 -13.77
CA LYS A 90 -17.95 -21.79 -13.47
C LYS A 90 -16.72 -20.98 -13.89
N ASN A 91 -16.80 -20.31 -15.04
CA ASN A 91 -15.76 -19.40 -15.54
C ASN A 91 -15.55 -18.19 -14.62
N MET A 92 -16.62 -17.63 -14.04
CA MET A 92 -16.51 -16.53 -13.08
C MET A 92 -15.83 -17.00 -11.79
N ILE A 93 -16.18 -18.19 -11.28
CA ILE A 93 -15.51 -18.76 -10.10
C ILE A 93 -14.01 -18.94 -10.34
N GLN A 94 -13.63 -19.47 -11.52
CA GLN A 94 -12.22 -19.60 -11.90
C GLN A 94 -11.52 -18.24 -12.00
N TYR A 95 -12.18 -17.24 -12.58
CA TYR A 95 -11.65 -15.88 -12.67
C TYR A 95 -11.41 -15.27 -11.29
N LEU A 96 -12.38 -15.35 -10.39
CA LEU A 96 -12.27 -14.83 -9.03
C LEU A 96 -11.12 -15.48 -8.27
N SER A 97 -10.95 -16.80 -8.41
CA SER A 97 -9.82 -17.52 -7.80
C SER A 97 -8.47 -17.05 -8.35
N LEU A 98 -8.37 -16.81 -9.67
CA LEU A 98 -7.15 -16.26 -10.28
C LEU A 98 -6.89 -14.80 -9.88
N ALA A 99 -7.94 -14.06 -9.53
CA ALA A 99 -7.86 -12.68 -9.07
C ALA A 99 -7.52 -12.54 -7.57
N GLY A 100 -7.24 -13.63 -6.86
CA GLY A 100 -6.84 -13.59 -5.45
C GLY A 100 -7.97 -13.79 -4.43
N ILE A 101 -9.20 -14.12 -4.86
CA ILE A 101 -10.26 -14.53 -3.92
C ILE A 101 -9.90 -15.85 -3.25
N PHE A 102 -10.01 -15.88 -1.92
CA PHE A 102 -9.69 -17.04 -1.10
C PHE A 102 -10.67 -18.19 -1.35
N ALA A 103 -11.98 -17.89 -1.37
CA ALA A 103 -13.02 -18.88 -1.63
C ALA A 103 -14.30 -18.23 -2.19
N THR A 104 -15.09 -19.00 -2.92
CA THR A 104 -16.42 -18.60 -3.39
C THR A 104 -17.43 -19.67 -3.01
N LEU A 105 -18.46 -19.30 -2.25
CA LEU A 105 -19.44 -20.22 -1.67
C LEU A 105 -20.86 -19.84 -2.07
N LYS A 106 -21.76 -20.82 -2.03
CA LYS A 106 -23.20 -20.58 -2.17
C LYS A 106 -23.81 -20.09 -0.85
N LYS A 107 -24.71 -19.11 -0.90
CA LYS A 107 -25.39 -18.57 0.30
C LYS A 107 -26.20 -19.61 1.07
N THR A 108 -26.87 -20.53 0.37
CA THR A 108 -28.04 -21.24 0.91
C THR A 108 -27.80 -22.65 1.42
N ASN A 109 -26.59 -23.24 1.34
CA ASN A 109 -26.47 -24.70 1.54
C ASN A 109 -25.20 -25.26 2.17
N ASN A 110 -24.43 -24.48 2.95
CA ASN A 110 -23.12 -24.99 3.37
C ASN A 110 -22.58 -24.37 4.67
N GLU A 111 -23.32 -24.47 5.78
CA GLU A 111 -22.87 -23.95 7.09
C GLU A 111 -21.52 -24.53 7.53
N LEU A 112 -21.33 -25.83 7.33
CA LEU A 112 -20.11 -26.53 7.74
C LEU A 112 -18.92 -26.13 6.86
N GLU A 113 -19.14 -26.01 5.55
CA GLU A 113 -18.13 -25.52 4.60
C GLU A 113 -17.81 -24.04 4.85
N LEU A 114 -18.80 -23.20 5.18
CA LEU A 114 -18.61 -21.79 5.52
C LEU A 114 -17.76 -21.66 6.80
N ARG A 115 -18.10 -22.40 7.86
CA ARG A 115 -17.32 -22.42 9.11
C ARG A 115 -15.88 -22.87 8.86
N HIS A 116 -15.70 -23.95 8.09
CA HIS A 116 -14.39 -24.47 7.73
C HIS A 116 -13.58 -23.41 6.95
N THR A 117 -14.16 -22.84 5.91
CA THR A 117 -13.50 -21.83 5.05
C THR A 117 -13.07 -20.60 5.85
N VAL A 118 -13.94 -20.08 6.72
CA VAL A 118 -13.61 -18.93 7.59
C VAL A 118 -12.50 -19.30 8.58
N ALA A 119 -12.51 -20.51 9.15
CA ALA A 119 -11.44 -20.96 10.03
C ALA A 119 -10.09 -21.10 9.31
N THR A 120 -10.08 -21.66 8.09
CA THR A 120 -8.85 -21.76 7.28
C THR A 120 -8.33 -20.39 6.88
N ALA A 121 -9.23 -19.47 6.51
CA ALA A 121 -8.87 -18.09 6.17
C ALA A 121 -8.28 -17.36 7.39
N ALA A 122 -8.90 -17.50 8.56
CA ALA A 122 -8.46 -16.81 9.77
C ALA A 122 -7.17 -17.40 10.38
N TYR A 123 -6.98 -18.71 10.22
CA TYR A 123 -5.87 -19.47 10.81
C TYR A 123 -5.26 -20.47 9.81
N PRO A 124 -4.50 -20.00 8.80
CA PRO A 124 -3.95 -20.86 7.75
C PRO A 124 -3.03 -21.99 8.26
N ASN A 125 -2.37 -21.81 9.41
CA ASN A 125 -1.48 -22.81 10.00
C ASN A 125 -2.18 -23.91 10.82
N ASN A 126 -3.51 -23.85 10.99
CA ASN A 126 -4.31 -24.86 11.70
C ASN A 126 -5.02 -25.86 10.76
N ALA A 127 -4.75 -25.79 9.46
CA ALA A 127 -5.41 -26.61 8.43
C ALA A 127 -5.10 -28.13 8.53
N ASP A 128 -4.19 -28.55 9.42
CA ASP A 128 -3.81 -29.95 9.63
C ASP A 128 -4.65 -30.69 10.69
N ALA A 129 -5.62 -30.04 11.33
CA ALA A 129 -6.54 -30.70 12.25
C ALA A 129 -7.95 -30.73 11.66
N ILE A 130 -8.38 -31.92 11.23
CA ILE A 130 -9.74 -32.33 10.79
C ILE A 130 -9.88 -32.53 9.26
N ASN A 131 -9.20 -33.59 8.79
CA ASN A 131 -9.58 -34.57 7.75
C ASN A 131 -10.01 -34.12 6.33
N SER A 132 -9.06 -34.34 5.40
CA SER A 132 -9.17 -35.21 4.22
C SER A 132 -10.35 -35.00 3.25
N HIS A 133 -10.21 -34.03 2.34
CA HIS A 133 -10.15 -34.29 0.90
C HIS A 133 -9.92 -32.99 0.10
N SER A 134 -9.13 -33.13 -0.96
CA SER A 134 -8.88 -32.20 -2.07
C SER A 134 -7.90 -31.04 -1.86
N GLN A 135 -6.68 -31.32 -2.31
CA GLN A 135 -5.80 -30.50 -3.17
C GLN A 135 -5.16 -29.23 -2.59
N MET A 136 -3.96 -29.48 -2.04
CA MET A 136 -2.77 -28.64 -2.06
C MET A 136 -2.78 -27.48 -3.08
N ARG A 137 -2.54 -26.26 -2.58
CA ARG A 137 -1.69 -25.28 -3.29
C ARG A 137 -0.59 -24.82 -2.36
N ASN A 138 0.63 -25.20 -2.73
CA ASN A 138 1.88 -24.68 -2.18
C ASN A 138 1.93 -23.16 -2.42
N PHE A 139 2.07 -22.39 -1.34
CA PHE A 139 2.44 -20.98 -1.42
C PHE A 139 3.93 -20.89 -1.78
N ASN A 140 4.20 -20.68 -3.07
CA ASN A 140 5.49 -20.16 -3.52
C ASN A 140 5.48 -18.64 -3.29
N LEU A 141 6.25 -18.17 -2.30
CA LEU A 141 6.73 -16.81 -2.22
C LEU A 141 7.84 -16.65 -3.26
N GLY A 142 7.44 -16.53 -4.52
CA GLY A 142 8.36 -16.35 -5.64
C GLY A 142 7.71 -15.40 -6.62
N LYS A 143 8.29 -14.20 -6.75
CA LYS A 143 8.08 -13.24 -7.84
C LYS A 143 6.62 -13.07 -8.26
N LEU A 144 5.99 -11.98 -7.81
CA LEU A 144 4.90 -11.33 -8.54
C LEU A 144 5.46 -10.81 -9.88
N GLU A 145 5.82 -11.70 -10.79
CA GLU A 145 6.14 -11.35 -12.17
C GLU A 145 4.86 -11.46 -13.00
N THR A 146 4.43 -10.29 -13.47
CA THR A 146 3.64 -10.03 -14.69
C THR A 146 2.16 -10.42 -14.63
N GLY A 147 1.27 -9.41 -14.52
CA GLY A 147 -0.15 -9.68 -14.75
C GLY A 147 -1.14 -8.52 -14.72
N LYS A 148 -1.10 -7.60 -13.75
CA LYS A 148 -2.09 -6.52 -13.69
C LYS A 148 -1.50 -5.26 -13.04
N HIS A 149 -1.00 -4.34 -13.86
CA HIS A 149 -0.79 -2.98 -13.41
C HIS A 149 -2.15 -2.42 -12.97
N THR A 150 -2.26 -2.01 -11.70
CA THR A 150 -3.44 -1.26 -11.27
C THR A 150 -3.40 0.11 -11.94
N LYS A 151 -4.56 0.75 -12.15
CA LYS A 151 -4.59 2.14 -12.62
C LYS A 151 -3.72 3.05 -11.72
N LEU A 152 -3.63 2.74 -10.42
CA LEU A 152 -2.75 3.47 -9.51
C LEU A 152 -1.27 3.24 -9.84
N GLN A 153 -0.83 2.00 -10.07
CA GLN A 153 0.55 1.71 -10.48
C GLN A 153 0.93 2.44 -11.77
N ASP A 154 0.05 2.49 -12.77
CA ASP A 154 0.31 3.25 -14.00
C ASP A 154 0.50 4.75 -13.74
N VAL A 155 -0.36 5.32 -12.88
CA VAL A 155 -0.26 6.74 -12.50
C VAL A 155 1.02 7.00 -11.71
N VAL A 156 1.40 6.11 -10.78
CA VAL A 156 2.64 6.22 -10.02
C VAL A 156 3.86 6.10 -10.94
N ASN A 157 3.90 5.11 -11.83
CA ASN A 157 4.96 4.94 -12.82
C ASN A 157 5.17 6.20 -13.65
N LYS A 158 4.06 6.79 -14.13
CA LYS A 158 4.09 8.05 -14.88
C LYS A 158 4.59 9.22 -14.03
N ALA A 159 4.16 9.30 -12.77
CA ALA A 159 4.55 10.38 -11.86
C ALA A 159 6.05 10.34 -11.54
N ILE A 160 6.59 9.15 -11.23
CA ILE A 160 8.04 8.95 -11.00
C ILE A 160 8.84 9.26 -12.26
N GLY A 161 8.41 8.75 -13.43
CA GLY A 161 9.10 9.05 -14.68
C GLY A 161 9.15 10.54 -15.00
N THR A 162 8.06 11.27 -14.71
CA THR A 162 8.01 12.73 -14.86
C THR A 162 9.01 13.43 -13.93
N ALA A 163 9.07 13.00 -12.66
CA ALA A 163 9.99 13.54 -11.67
C ALA A 163 11.46 13.34 -12.07
N VAL A 164 11.78 12.13 -12.54
CA VAL A 164 13.13 11.77 -12.98
C VAL A 164 13.53 12.55 -14.23
N SER A 165 12.64 12.70 -15.22
CA SER A 165 12.90 13.55 -16.39
C SER A 165 13.19 15.00 -16.01
N GLN A 166 12.39 15.58 -15.11
CA GLN A 166 12.59 16.96 -14.67
C GLN A 166 13.89 17.13 -13.89
N MET A 167 14.23 16.16 -13.04
CA MET A 167 15.52 16.17 -12.35
C MET A 167 16.67 16.10 -13.34
N SER A 168 16.62 15.17 -14.31
CA SER A 168 17.64 14.99 -15.35
C SER A 168 17.89 16.28 -16.13
N GLU A 169 16.82 17.00 -16.51
CA GLU A 169 16.92 18.32 -17.17
C GLU A 169 17.56 19.38 -16.28
N MET A 170 17.26 19.38 -14.98
CA MET A 170 17.79 20.37 -14.03
C MET A 170 19.28 20.17 -13.74
N ILE A 171 19.73 18.92 -13.59
CA ILE A 171 21.11 18.59 -13.25
C ILE A 171 22.00 18.36 -14.48
N ASP A 172 21.43 18.39 -15.68
CA ASP A 172 22.09 18.11 -16.97
C ASP A 172 22.87 16.77 -16.96
N CYS A 173 22.28 15.74 -16.35
CA CYS A 173 22.84 14.39 -16.29
C CYS A 173 21.79 13.35 -16.70
N GLU A 174 22.24 12.22 -17.24
CA GLU A 174 21.39 11.08 -17.51
C GLU A 174 20.98 10.39 -16.21
N VAL A 175 19.67 10.18 -16.03
CA VAL A 175 19.12 9.52 -14.86
C VAL A 175 18.31 8.30 -15.28
N GLU A 176 18.73 7.14 -14.80
CA GLU A 176 17.97 5.89 -14.94
C GLU A 176 17.19 5.60 -13.66
N PHE A 177 16.03 4.97 -13.79
CA PHE A 177 15.22 4.57 -12.63
C PHE A 177 14.54 3.23 -12.88
N GLU A 178 14.31 2.49 -11.80
CA GLU A 178 13.63 1.21 -11.83
C GLU A 178 12.10 1.38 -11.84
N ILE A 179 11.38 0.38 -12.33
CA ILE A 179 9.91 0.37 -12.17
C ILE A 179 9.62 0.27 -10.66
N PRO A 180 8.80 1.18 -10.09
CA PRO A 180 8.56 1.19 -8.67
C PRO A 180 7.90 -0.10 -8.19
N SER A 181 8.48 -0.69 -7.16
CA SER A 181 7.83 -1.76 -6.39
C SER A 181 6.72 -1.17 -5.53
N SER A 182 5.64 -1.93 -5.29
CA SER A 182 4.51 -1.48 -4.46
C SER A 182 4.24 -2.45 -3.31
N GLN A 183 4.02 -1.94 -2.09
CA GLN A 183 3.70 -2.72 -0.91
C GLN A 183 2.61 -2.04 -0.09
N ALA A 184 1.76 -2.82 0.59
CA ALA A 184 0.82 -2.29 1.58
C ALA A 184 1.22 -2.77 2.96
N LEU A 185 1.52 -1.84 3.85
CA LEU A 185 2.13 -2.12 5.14
C LEU A 185 1.47 -1.29 6.23
N SER A 186 1.51 -1.77 7.47
CA SER A 186 1.22 -0.90 8.61
C SER A 186 2.38 0.08 8.82
N PRO A 187 2.12 1.29 9.35
CA PRO A 187 3.17 2.26 9.68
C PRO A 187 4.29 1.69 10.55
N ILE A 188 3.95 0.81 11.50
CA ILE A 188 4.92 0.15 12.39
C ILE A 188 5.87 -0.76 11.58
N PHE A 189 5.32 -1.53 10.65
CA PHE A 189 6.13 -2.40 9.80
C PHE A 189 6.97 -1.57 8.82
N LEU A 190 6.39 -0.50 8.26
CA LEU A 190 7.11 0.44 7.42
C LEU A 190 8.32 1.05 8.15
N GLN A 191 8.13 1.55 9.38
CA GLN A 191 9.22 2.08 10.21
C GLN A 191 10.35 1.08 10.35
N LYS A 192 10.02 -0.16 10.71
CA LYS A 192 11.02 -1.22 10.91
C LYS A 192 11.79 -1.54 9.62
N ASN A 193 11.11 -1.64 8.48
CA ASN A 193 11.77 -1.96 7.20
C ASN A 193 12.57 -0.77 6.66
N LEU A 194 12.06 0.46 6.76
CA LEU A 194 12.80 1.66 6.38
C LEU A 194 14.10 1.76 7.17
N ILE A 195 14.05 1.62 8.50
CA ILE A 195 15.26 1.65 9.35
C ILE A 195 16.24 0.53 8.96
N GLN A 196 15.73 -0.67 8.66
CA GLN A 196 16.57 -1.79 8.22
C GLN A 196 17.20 -1.59 6.84
N SER A 197 16.47 -0.98 5.91
CA SER A 197 16.90 -0.77 4.52
C SER A 197 17.83 0.44 4.38
N LEU A 198 17.56 1.52 5.11
CA LEU A 198 18.29 2.80 5.01
C LEU A 198 19.47 2.88 5.99
N GLY A 199 19.57 1.98 6.98
CA GLY A 199 20.70 1.95 7.91
C GLY A 199 20.78 3.17 8.84
N LYS A 200 22.00 3.46 9.36
CA LYS A 200 22.23 4.50 10.38
C LYS A 200 22.88 5.80 9.87
N ASN A 201 23.40 5.82 8.64
CA ASN A 201 24.28 6.89 8.12
C ASN A 201 23.68 7.52 6.85
N LEU A 202 22.50 8.08 6.99
CA LEU A 202 21.60 8.48 5.92
C LEU A 202 20.57 9.38 6.66
N ILE A 203 20.10 10.55 6.21
CA ILE A 203 19.67 10.91 4.84
C ILE A 203 19.54 12.44 4.66
N ALA A 204 19.78 12.92 3.44
CA ALA A 204 19.31 14.18 2.87
C ALA A 204 17.93 13.98 2.22
N VAL A 205 16.84 14.44 2.87
CA VAL A 205 15.46 14.19 2.43
C VAL A 205 14.81 15.45 1.89
N ALA A 206 14.21 15.36 0.71
CA ALA A 206 13.14 16.29 0.34
C ALA A 206 11.79 15.63 0.62
N GLN A 207 10.98 16.25 1.47
CA GLN A 207 9.65 15.76 1.83
C GLN A 207 8.58 16.75 1.39
N LEU A 208 7.55 16.25 0.72
CA LEU A 208 6.34 17.00 0.40
C LEU A 208 5.11 16.28 0.92
N ASP A 209 4.39 16.94 1.82
CA ASP A 209 3.07 16.50 2.23
C ASP A 209 2.01 17.17 1.34
N PHE A 210 1.11 16.37 0.77
CA PHE A 210 -0.02 16.84 -0.02
C PHE A 210 -1.33 16.41 0.63
N ASN A 211 -2.34 17.25 0.49
CA ASN A 211 -3.68 17.06 1.05
C ASN A 211 -4.76 17.57 0.07
N GLY A 212 -6.03 17.29 0.38
CA GLY A 212 -7.18 17.67 -0.45
C GLY A 212 -8.04 16.45 -0.73
N ASN A 213 -8.33 16.19 -2.02
CA ASN A 213 -9.01 14.95 -2.43
C ASN A 213 -8.18 13.68 -2.15
N LEU A 214 -6.88 13.86 -1.96
CA LEU A 214 -5.94 12.81 -1.59
C LEU A 214 -4.98 13.41 -0.56
N SER A 215 -4.67 12.63 0.47
CA SER A 215 -3.64 12.94 1.45
C SER A 215 -2.55 11.88 1.44
N GLY A 216 -1.30 12.32 1.42
CA GLY A 216 -0.14 11.45 1.38
C GLY A 216 1.13 12.28 1.45
N SER A 217 2.26 11.61 1.28
CA SER A 217 3.53 12.31 1.21
C SER A 217 4.50 11.58 0.29
N ALA A 218 5.36 12.39 -0.31
CA ALA A 218 6.32 11.98 -1.31
C ALA A 218 7.70 12.41 -0.82
N GLN A 219 8.65 11.50 -0.94
CA GLN A 219 9.99 11.67 -0.42
C GLN A 219 11.04 11.21 -1.42
N MET A 220 12.16 11.90 -1.37
CA MET A 220 13.35 11.55 -2.11
C MET A 220 14.50 11.45 -1.13
N LEU A 221 15.18 10.30 -1.13
CA LEU A 221 16.15 9.92 -0.12
C LEU A 221 17.52 9.69 -0.76
N PHE A 222 18.53 10.30 -0.16
CA PHE A 222 19.93 10.18 -0.55
C PHE A 222 20.80 9.88 0.66
N SER A 223 21.89 9.12 0.46
CA SER A 223 22.95 9.09 1.48
C SER A 223 23.61 10.45 1.60
N CYS A 224 24.22 10.73 2.76
CA CYS A 224 24.94 11.98 2.93
C CYS A 224 26.03 12.11 1.87
N GLU A 225 26.74 11.02 1.58
CA GLU A 225 27.78 10.96 0.57
C GLU A 225 27.22 11.16 -0.86
N ALA A 226 26.05 10.59 -1.15
CA ALA A 226 25.37 10.77 -2.43
C ALA A 226 24.92 12.22 -2.65
N ALA A 227 24.37 12.85 -1.62
CA ALA A 227 24.01 14.26 -1.65
C ALA A 227 25.23 15.17 -1.78
N ASP A 228 26.31 14.88 -1.04
CA ASP A 228 27.57 15.62 -1.14
C ASP A 228 28.16 15.49 -2.55
N ALA A 229 28.18 14.29 -3.14
CA ALA A 229 28.67 14.05 -4.48
C ALA A 229 27.86 14.81 -5.55
N LEU A 230 26.52 14.84 -5.41
CA LEU A 230 25.65 15.59 -6.31
C LEU A 230 25.92 17.10 -6.24
N VAL A 231 26.03 17.65 -5.03
CA VAL A 231 26.31 19.08 -4.83
C VAL A 231 27.70 19.45 -5.33
N LEU A 232 28.71 18.61 -5.08
CA LEU A 232 30.06 18.80 -5.59
C LEU A 232 30.09 18.79 -7.13
N ALA A 233 29.34 17.91 -7.76
CA ALA A 233 29.25 17.85 -9.22
C ALA A 233 28.63 19.12 -9.80
N LEU A 234 27.57 19.64 -9.19
CA LEU A 234 26.87 20.84 -9.64
C LEU A 234 27.66 22.13 -9.39
N ASN A 235 28.39 22.22 -8.28
CA ASN A 235 29.19 23.39 -7.92
C ASN A 235 30.62 23.38 -8.52
N GLY A 236 31.03 22.28 -9.16
CA GLY A 236 32.39 22.12 -9.70
C GLY A 236 33.47 21.89 -8.65
N GLY A 237 33.09 21.35 -7.47
CA GLY A 237 33.96 21.07 -6.33
C GLY A 237 33.64 21.89 -5.08
N GLY A 238 34.36 21.62 -3.99
CA GLY A 238 34.15 22.30 -2.70
C GLY A 238 34.74 21.53 -1.52
N ASP A 239 34.83 22.19 -0.36
CA ASP A 239 35.14 21.54 0.91
C ASP A 239 33.83 21.18 1.62
N VAL A 240 33.52 19.89 1.66
CA VAL A 240 32.30 19.32 2.26
C VAL A 240 32.18 19.68 3.76
N ALA A 241 33.30 19.94 4.43
CA ALA A 241 33.29 20.32 5.85
C ALA A 241 32.96 21.80 6.08
N SER A 242 32.96 22.64 5.04
CA SER A 242 32.69 24.08 5.15
C SER A 242 31.22 24.36 5.44
N GLU A 243 30.94 25.42 6.20
CA GLU A 243 29.56 25.85 6.46
C GLU A 243 28.86 26.39 5.20
N GLU A 244 29.63 26.94 4.26
CA GLU A 244 29.14 27.36 2.94
C GLU A 244 28.60 26.16 2.15
N PHE A 245 29.37 25.07 2.08
CA PHE A 245 28.93 23.84 1.42
C PHE A 245 27.65 23.26 2.05
N LYS A 246 27.54 23.28 3.39
CA LYS A 246 26.33 22.76 4.07
C LYS A 246 25.09 23.58 3.72
N GLN A 247 25.22 24.90 3.61
CA GLN A 247 24.13 25.77 3.22
C GLN A 247 23.76 25.52 1.74
N ASP A 248 24.74 25.51 0.85
CA ASP A 248 24.54 25.22 -0.57
C ASP A 248 23.90 23.85 -0.78
N LYS A 249 24.33 22.85 -0.02
CA LYS A 249 23.76 21.51 -0.04
C LYS A 249 22.28 21.53 0.30
N ALA A 250 21.89 22.19 1.40
CA ALA A 250 20.49 22.28 1.78
C ALA A 250 19.64 22.96 0.72
N ASP A 251 20.15 24.04 0.11
CA ASP A 251 19.44 24.81 -0.92
C ASP A 251 19.32 24.02 -2.24
N ILE A 252 20.41 23.41 -2.73
CA ILE A 252 20.43 22.63 -3.97
C ILE A 252 19.59 21.36 -3.84
N MET A 253 19.78 20.60 -2.77
CA MET A 253 19.00 19.37 -2.54
C MET A 253 17.52 19.69 -2.31
N GLY A 254 17.22 20.80 -1.63
CA GLY A 254 15.88 21.32 -1.48
C GLY A 254 15.22 21.62 -2.83
N GLU A 255 15.94 22.27 -3.76
CA GLU A 255 15.39 22.60 -5.08
C GLU A 255 15.23 21.38 -5.99
N ILE A 256 16.21 20.46 -6.02
CA ILE A 256 16.10 19.20 -6.77
C ILE A 256 14.90 18.40 -6.29
N GLY A 257 14.77 18.25 -4.97
CA GLY A 257 13.63 17.58 -4.37
C GLY A 257 12.31 18.29 -4.63
N ASN A 258 12.30 19.62 -4.56
CA ASN A 258 11.13 20.44 -4.86
C ASN A 258 10.63 20.22 -6.29
N LEU A 259 11.54 20.26 -7.27
CA LEU A 259 11.22 20.06 -8.67
C LEU A 259 10.69 18.64 -8.91
N ALA A 260 11.43 17.62 -8.48
CA ALA A 260 11.05 16.22 -8.66
C ALA A 260 9.69 15.92 -8.02
N ILE A 261 9.50 16.29 -6.76
CA ILE A 261 8.29 15.94 -6.02
C ILE A 261 7.07 16.77 -6.49
N SER A 262 7.26 18.04 -6.86
CA SER A 262 6.19 18.83 -7.49
C SER A 262 5.73 18.21 -8.82
N GLY A 263 6.64 17.62 -9.59
CA GLY A 263 6.32 16.83 -10.80
C GLY A 263 5.40 15.64 -10.51
N ILE A 264 5.63 14.95 -9.40
CA ILE A 264 4.81 13.81 -8.94
C ILE A 264 3.40 14.28 -8.60
N VAL A 265 3.28 15.29 -7.74
CA VAL A 265 1.97 15.82 -7.30
C VAL A 265 1.20 16.43 -8.46
N GLY A 266 1.87 17.15 -9.35
CA GLY A 266 1.29 17.68 -10.58
C GLY A 266 0.75 16.57 -11.48
N THR A 267 1.48 15.45 -11.61
CA THR A 267 1.04 14.29 -12.37
C THR A 267 -0.18 13.62 -11.74
N PHE A 268 -0.22 13.49 -10.41
CA PHE A 268 -1.39 12.97 -9.70
C PHE A 268 -2.60 13.88 -9.87
N SER A 269 -2.47 15.17 -9.62
CA SER A 269 -3.53 16.17 -9.79
C SER A 269 -4.12 16.10 -11.20
N ASN A 270 -3.26 16.11 -12.23
CA ASN A 270 -3.69 16.12 -13.63
C ASN A 270 -4.33 14.80 -14.09
N THR A 271 -3.76 13.68 -13.67
CA THR A 271 -4.19 12.34 -14.12
C THR A 271 -5.41 11.87 -13.35
N LEU A 272 -5.46 12.10 -12.04
CA LEU A 272 -6.59 11.75 -11.18
C LEU A 272 -7.68 12.82 -11.17
N LYS A 273 -7.48 14.00 -11.79
CA LYS A 273 -8.44 15.13 -11.72
C LYS A 273 -8.78 15.47 -10.27
N TYR A 274 -7.75 15.63 -9.45
CA TYR A 274 -7.87 15.97 -8.03
C TYR A 274 -7.30 17.36 -7.78
N ASN A 275 -7.93 18.10 -6.87
CA ASN A 275 -7.36 19.34 -6.37
C ASN A 275 -6.49 18.99 -5.15
N LEU A 276 -5.17 18.98 -5.37
CA LEU A 276 -4.18 18.70 -4.33
C LEU A 276 -3.54 20.01 -3.90
N GLY A 277 -3.68 20.34 -2.62
CA GLY A 277 -2.87 21.35 -1.97
C GLY A 277 -1.59 20.70 -1.46
N TYR A 278 -0.47 21.38 -1.58
CA TYR A 278 0.80 20.92 -1.00
C TYR A 278 1.59 22.09 -0.44
N VAL A 279 2.45 21.79 0.52
CA VAL A 279 3.44 22.73 1.05
C VAL A 279 4.75 22.51 0.28
N VAL A 280 5.53 23.57 0.10
CA VAL A 280 6.84 23.49 -0.56
C VAL A 280 7.71 22.46 0.18
N PRO A 281 8.44 21.60 -0.54
CA PRO A 281 9.25 20.57 0.11
C PRO A 281 10.34 21.18 0.97
N HIS A 282 10.64 20.48 2.06
CA HIS A 282 11.70 20.89 2.97
C HIS A 282 12.84 19.87 2.92
N TYR A 283 14.06 20.41 2.93
CA TYR A 283 15.27 19.64 3.10
C TYR A 283 15.47 19.28 4.58
N ILE A 284 15.68 18.00 4.88
CA ILE A 284 15.93 17.51 6.24
C ILE A 284 17.13 16.56 6.20
N GLU A 285 18.10 16.80 7.09
CA GLU A 285 19.14 15.82 7.43
C GLU A 285 18.83 15.20 8.79
N GLY A 286 18.77 13.87 8.84
CA GLY A 286 18.52 13.16 10.09
C GLY A 286 18.59 11.65 9.93
N SER A 287 18.55 10.96 11.06
CA SER A 287 18.42 9.50 11.11
C SER A 287 17.06 9.04 10.54
N ALA A 288 17.00 7.77 10.13
CA ALA A 288 15.76 7.16 9.67
C ALA A 288 14.63 7.27 10.73
N GLU A 289 14.95 7.19 12.02
CA GLU A 289 13.98 7.41 13.09
C GLU A 289 13.44 8.84 13.14
N GLU A 290 14.30 9.85 12.99
CA GLU A 290 13.91 11.27 12.99
C GLU A 290 13.04 11.60 11.78
N ILE A 291 13.45 11.13 10.60
CA ILE A 291 12.71 11.30 9.34
C ILE A 291 11.35 10.61 9.43
N PHE A 292 11.29 9.37 9.91
CA PHE A 292 10.01 8.67 10.09
C PHE A 292 9.11 9.38 11.11
N SER A 293 9.67 9.92 12.19
CA SER A 293 8.90 10.65 13.20
C SER A 293 8.36 11.99 12.69
N ALA A 294 9.01 12.59 11.71
CA ALA A 294 8.52 13.77 11.00
C ALA A 294 7.34 13.45 10.06
N MET A 295 7.14 12.17 9.71
CA MET A 295 6.00 11.74 8.90
C MET A 295 4.74 11.60 9.76
N ASN A 296 3.68 12.31 9.38
CA ASN A 296 2.39 12.26 10.07
C ASN A 296 1.55 11.04 9.66
N PHE A 297 1.99 9.84 10.05
CA PHE A 297 1.22 8.62 9.81
C PHE A 297 0.09 8.43 10.82
N ASN A 298 -1.09 8.05 10.34
CA ASN A 298 -2.11 7.46 11.19
C ASN A 298 -1.70 6.01 11.49
N MET A 299 -1.32 5.72 12.75
CA MET A 299 -0.85 4.39 13.15
C MET A 299 -1.90 3.27 12.99
N ARG A 300 -3.16 3.61 12.70
CA ARG A 300 -4.25 2.67 12.41
C ARG A 300 -4.59 2.51 10.93
N SER A 301 -3.96 3.27 10.03
CA SER A 301 -4.19 3.13 8.58
C SER A 301 -3.23 2.12 7.96
N THR A 302 -3.61 1.58 6.81
CA THR A 302 -2.64 0.93 5.91
C THR A 302 -1.96 1.99 5.07
N ILE A 303 -0.64 1.85 4.90
CA ILE A 303 0.16 2.69 4.01
C ILE A 303 0.48 1.90 2.74
N LEU A 304 0.18 2.50 1.59
CA LEU A 304 0.66 2.05 0.29
C LEU A 304 2.00 2.70 0.03
N LEU A 305 3.04 1.90 0.02
CA LEU A 305 4.41 2.29 -0.30
C LEU A 305 4.70 2.00 -1.76
N PHE A 306 5.25 2.97 -2.47
CA PHE A 306 5.91 2.78 -3.74
C PHE A 306 7.37 3.20 -3.62
N MET A 307 8.28 2.36 -4.08
CA MET A 307 9.72 2.61 -3.98
C MET A 307 10.39 2.33 -5.32
N SER A 308 11.12 3.32 -5.81
CA SER A 308 11.91 3.26 -7.03
C SER A 308 13.35 3.64 -6.72
N HIS A 309 14.29 2.78 -7.06
CA HIS A 309 15.69 3.12 -7.06
C HIS A 309 16.02 3.93 -8.32
N PHE A 310 16.92 4.91 -8.22
CA PHE A 310 17.41 5.66 -9.37
C PHE A 310 18.92 5.87 -9.28
N LYS A 311 19.53 6.06 -10.45
CA LYS A 311 20.96 6.29 -10.62
C LYS A 311 21.20 7.44 -11.58
N ILE A 312 22.03 8.39 -11.16
CA ILE A 312 22.55 9.47 -11.98
C ILE A 312 23.86 8.97 -12.58
N ILE A 313 23.84 8.64 -13.87
CA ILE A 313 24.88 7.85 -14.53
C ILE A 313 26.22 8.60 -14.56
N ASP A 314 26.20 9.88 -14.94
CA ASP A 314 27.39 10.70 -15.17
C ASP A 314 28.27 10.86 -13.92
N ILE A 315 27.63 10.93 -12.75
CA ILE A 315 28.30 11.22 -11.47
C ILE A 315 28.32 10.02 -10.51
N GLY A 316 27.74 8.88 -10.91
CA GLY A 316 27.71 7.66 -10.11
C GLY A 316 26.96 7.81 -8.79
N VAL A 317 25.98 8.71 -8.73
CA VAL A 317 25.14 8.96 -7.56
C VAL A 317 23.89 8.09 -7.65
N GLU A 318 23.50 7.50 -6.52
CA GLU A 318 22.33 6.64 -6.41
C GLU A 318 21.43 7.15 -5.29
N GLY A 319 20.14 6.88 -5.39
CA GLY A 319 19.17 7.24 -4.37
C GLY A 319 17.84 6.52 -4.57
N ASP A 320 16.93 6.76 -3.63
CA ASP A 320 15.62 6.13 -3.62
C ASP A 320 14.51 7.18 -3.62
N LEU A 321 13.52 6.96 -4.48
CA LEU A 321 12.29 7.73 -4.49
C LEU A 321 11.21 6.90 -3.83
N ILE A 322 10.64 7.46 -2.76
CA ILE A 322 9.63 6.80 -1.93
C ILE A 322 8.35 7.62 -1.94
N LEU A 323 7.25 6.98 -2.31
CA LEU A 323 5.92 7.56 -2.26
C LEU A 323 5.07 6.76 -1.30
N PHE A 324 4.30 7.46 -0.47
CA PHE A 324 3.33 6.80 0.37
C PHE A 324 1.98 7.48 0.42
N PHE A 325 0.95 6.63 0.40
CA PHE A 325 -0.45 7.02 0.46
C PHE A 325 -1.14 6.26 1.57
N GLN A 326 -2.18 6.85 2.17
CA GLN A 326 -3.13 6.04 2.93
C GLN A 326 -3.89 5.14 1.94
N ALA A 327 -4.07 3.86 2.29
CA ALA A 327 -4.79 2.93 1.43
C ALA A 327 -6.24 3.36 1.17
N ARG A 328 -6.81 4.18 2.05
CA ARG A 328 -8.11 4.85 1.84
C ARG A 328 -8.23 5.55 0.48
N LEU A 329 -7.12 6.06 -0.07
CA LEU A 329 -7.09 6.60 -1.43
C LEU A 329 -7.69 5.64 -2.45
N LEU A 330 -7.38 4.34 -2.33
CA LEU A 330 -7.91 3.35 -3.24
C LEU A 330 -9.43 3.30 -3.15
N LEU A 331 -10.02 3.37 -1.95
CA LEU A 331 -11.47 3.41 -1.78
C LEU A 331 -12.07 4.62 -2.49
N ASP A 332 -11.48 5.80 -2.34
CA ASP A 332 -11.96 7.01 -3.00
C ASP A 332 -11.85 6.93 -4.53
N LEU A 333 -10.82 6.25 -5.06
CA LEU A 333 -10.68 5.96 -6.48
C LEU A 333 -11.67 4.90 -6.98
N LEU A 334 -12.00 3.91 -6.14
CA LEU A 334 -12.89 2.80 -6.46
C LEU A 334 -14.36 3.22 -6.54
N PHE A 335 -14.80 4.11 -5.64
CA PHE A 335 -16.21 4.50 -5.50
C PHE A 335 -16.55 5.82 -6.20
N ARG A 336 -15.66 6.32 -7.06
CA ARG A 336 -15.92 7.52 -7.84
C ARG A 336 -16.96 7.21 -8.93
N VAL A 337 -18.17 7.76 -8.75
CA VAL A 337 -19.23 7.85 -9.76
C VAL A 337 -19.12 9.17 -10.52
#